data_AF-A0A3D3WK01-F1
#
_entry.id   AF-A0A3D3WK01-F1
#
_cell.length_a   1.000
_cell.length_b   1.000
_cell.length_c   1.000
_cell.angle_alpha   90.00
_cell.angle_beta   90.00
_cell.angle_gamma   90.00
#
_symmetry.space_group_name_H-M   'P 1'
#
loop_
_entity.id
_entity.type
_entity.pdbx_description
1 polymer ?
#
loop_
_entity_poly.entity_id
_entity_poly.type
_entity_poly.pdbx_seq_one_letter_code
_entity_poly.pdbx_strand_id
1 'polypeptide(L)'
;MSRLMSKTDTPYRHMLTDALAFSSASHSPCVGVCDHSASQDCSGCHRPHDEVEGWREADPDIRLQRWHELPKSLASAGIKTMRLPLSQEAILELAHKRLHDGGSWMLGGSRFHAATDRHLEGLSATNADQSVTITLASDIKMRAVLWAPAGHRLDEDMAQLPIALVTPRIRIERQEGWHQRPQSGGYTNTLYLSELMRITANPDARDATSIKMESVIAEAEIQMRDHPAPDFGKMADMPNGLVLPESYVLGLMLLSPATVIS
;
A
#
# COMPACT_ATOMS: atom_id res chain seq x y z
N MET A 1 -17.85 -11.91 -31.90
CA MET A 1 -16.39 -11.84 -32.12
C MET A 1 -15.76 -11.45 -30.79
N SER A 2 -15.30 -12.45 -30.03
CA SER A 2 -14.69 -12.23 -28.72
C SER A 2 -13.35 -11.54 -28.94
N ARG A 3 -13.21 -10.29 -28.50
CA ARG A 3 -11.92 -9.60 -28.46
C ARG A 3 -11.04 -10.43 -27.53
N LEU A 4 -10.00 -11.06 -28.07
CA LEU A 4 -8.89 -11.55 -27.27
C LEU A 4 -8.34 -10.34 -26.51
N MET A 5 -8.71 -10.20 -25.24
CA MET A 5 -8.06 -9.27 -24.33
C MET A 5 -6.59 -9.70 -24.30
N SER A 6 -5.71 -8.82 -24.77
CA SER A 6 -4.27 -9.00 -24.62
C SER A 6 -3.98 -9.32 -23.16
N LYS A 7 -2.99 -10.18 -22.86
CA LYS A 7 -2.54 -10.46 -21.48
C LYS A 7 -2.16 -9.19 -20.69
N THR A 8 -2.01 -8.05 -21.38
CA THR A 8 -1.80 -6.73 -20.78
C THR A 8 -3.09 -6.04 -20.36
N ASP A 9 -4.24 -6.33 -20.94
CA ASP A 9 -5.47 -5.58 -20.70
C ASP A 9 -6.29 -6.20 -19.58
N THR A 10 -6.05 -5.78 -18.33
CA THR A 10 -6.66 -6.42 -17.15
C THR A 10 -7.73 -5.53 -16.49
N PRO A 11 -8.75 -6.10 -15.82
CA PRO A 11 -9.74 -5.34 -15.04
C PRO A 11 -9.13 -4.36 -14.04
N TYR A 12 -8.00 -4.73 -13.41
CA TYR A 12 -7.22 -3.87 -12.53
C TYR A 12 -6.66 -2.66 -13.27
N ARG A 13 -6.06 -2.86 -14.45
CA ARG A 13 -5.50 -1.77 -15.25
C ARG A 13 -6.58 -0.76 -15.62
N HIS A 14 -7.72 -1.23 -16.14
CA HIS A 14 -8.83 -0.36 -16.49
C HIS A 14 -9.33 0.43 -15.27
N MET A 15 -9.57 -0.23 -14.14
CA MET A 15 -10.02 0.46 -12.93
C MET A 15 -9.00 1.50 -12.46
N LEU A 16 -7.71 1.17 -12.48
CA LEU A 16 -6.65 2.11 -12.12
C LEU A 16 -6.66 3.32 -13.06
N THR A 17 -6.69 3.11 -14.38
CA THR A 17 -6.72 4.19 -15.37
C THR A 17 -7.98 5.05 -15.22
N ASP A 18 -9.15 4.46 -15.06
CA ASP A 18 -10.42 5.16 -14.92
C ASP A 18 -10.48 5.99 -13.62
N ALA A 19 -10.04 5.40 -12.51
CA ALA A 19 -9.99 6.09 -11.22
C ALA A 19 -8.98 7.24 -11.22
N LEU A 20 -7.87 7.09 -11.94
CA LEU A 20 -6.91 8.17 -12.15
C LEU A 20 -7.51 9.28 -13.01
N ALA A 21 -8.19 8.96 -14.12
CA ALA A 21 -8.80 9.95 -15.00
C ALA A 21 -9.94 10.73 -14.33
N PHE A 22 -10.78 10.04 -13.54
CA PHE A 22 -11.89 10.67 -12.82
C PHE A 22 -11.41 11.61 -11.70
N SER A 23 -10.41 11.19 -10.94
CA SER A 23 -9.96 11.93 -9.76
C SER A 23 -8.89 12.97 -10.05
N SER A 24 -8.10 12.83 -11.12
CA SER A 24 -7.01 13.77 -11.47
C SER A 24 -7.51 15.19 -11.77
N ALA A 25 -8.69 15.34 -12.38
CA ALA A 25 -9.28 16.64 -12.69
C ALA A 25 -9.70 17.43 -11.43
N SER A 26 -9.99 16.72 -10.33
CA SER A 26 -10.53 17.29 -9.09
C SER A 26 -9.53 17.32 -7.92
N HIS A 27 -8.43 16.55 -8.00
CA HIS A 27 -7.44 16.44 -6.93
C HIS A 27 -6.10 17.04 -7.31
N SER A 28 -5.54 17.87 -6.41
CA SER A 28 -4.16 18.36 -6.54
C SER A 28 -3.17 17.18 -6.47
N PRO A 29 -2.09 17.21 -7.28
CA PRO A 29 -1.00 16.23 -7.18
C PRO A 29 -0.26 16.32 -5.85
N CYS A 30 -0.49 17.38 -5.07
CA CYS A 30 0.07 17.52 -3.73
C CYS A 30 -0.26 16.31 -2.85
N VAL A 31 0.79 15.75 -2.25
CA VAL A 31 0.66 14.60 -1.35
C VAL A 31 0.18 14.98 0.05
N GLY A 32 -0.17 16.24 0.30
CA GLY A 32 -0.62 16.73 1.60
C GLY A 32 0.52 16.97 2.59
N VAL A 33 1.75 17.09 2.09
CA VAL A 33 2.93 17.51 2.84
C VAL A 33 3.27 18.92 2.35
N CYS A 34 2.91 19.93 3.12
CA CYS A 34 3.38 21.31 2.89
C CYS A 34 4.77 21.46 3.50
N ASP A 35 5.73 20.74 2.94
CA ASP A 35 7.14 20.98 3.19
C ASP A 35 7.80 21.27 1.85
N HIS A 36 8.66 22.29 1.85
CA HIS A 36 9.28 22.81 0.63
C HIS A 36 10.77 22.51 0.67
N SER A 37 11.28 22.02 -0.45
CA SER A 37 12.72 22.02 -0.67
C SER A 37 13.27 23.46 -0.68
N ALA A 38 14.59 23.61 -0.58
CA ALA A 38 15.25 24.90 -0.74
C ALA A 38 14.96 25.56 -2.11
N SER A 39 14.54 24.78 -3.11
CA SER A 39 14.11 25.23 -4.45
C SER A 39 12.62 25.57 -4.55
N GLN A 40 11.86 25.55 -3.44
CA GLN A 40 10.40 25.76 -3.39
C GLN A 40 9.55 24.70 -4.11
N ASP A 41 10.12 23.53 -4.42
CA ASP A 41 9.33 22.39 -4.87
C ASP A 41 8.67 21.69 -3.66
N CYS A 42 7.41 21.26 -3.82
CA CYS A 42 6.72 20.46 -2.81
C CYS A 42 7.45 19.13 -2.60
N SER A 43 7.83 18.81 -1.36
CA SER A 43 8.64 17.63 -1.00
C SER A 43 8.02 16.27 -1.31
N GLY A 44 6.77 16.23 -1.75
CA GLY A 44 6.12 14.96 -2.09
C GLY A 44 5.56 14.84 -3.50
N CYS A 45 5.12 15.92 -4.15
CA CYS A 45 4.79 15.87 -5.58
C CYS A 45 5.90 16.43 -6.48
N HIS A 46 6.92 17.06 -5.89
CA HIS A 46 8.07 17.67 -6.56
C HIS A 46 7.66 18.59 -7.72
N ARG A 47 6.56 19.32 -7.51
CA ARG A 47 6.10 20.40 -8.39
C ARG A 47 6.40 21.76 -7.76
N PRO A 48 6.59 22.80 -8.59
CA PRO A 48 6.70 24.17 -8.13
C PRO A 48 5.51 24.58 -7.24
N HIS A 49 5.78 25.37 -6.20
CA HIS A 49 4.75 25.81 -5.26
C HIS A 49 3.60 26.59 -5.92
N ASP A 50 3.91 27.52 -6.83
CA ASP A 50 2.93 28.33 -7.56
C ASP A 50 1.96 27.46 -8.38
N GLU A 51 2.46 26.35 -8.92
CA GLU A 51 1.66 25.37 -9.63
C GLU A 51 0.68 24.62 -8.70
N VAL A 52 1.14 24.28 -7.50
CA VAL A 52 0.31 23.61 -6.50
C VAL A 52 -0.73 24.58 -5.93
N GLU A 53 -0.33 25.83 -5.68
CA GLU A 53 -1.18 26.90 -5.17
C GLU A 53 -2.33 27.23 -6.13
N GLY A 54 -2.02 27.43 -7.41
CA GLY A 54 -3.02 27.72 -8.46
C GLY A 54 -3.76 26.50 -9.02
N TRP A 55 -3.61 25.32 -8.40
CA TRP A 55 -4.16 24.08 -8.95
C TRP A 55 -5.69 24.12 -9.05
N ARG A 56 -6.37 24.69 -8.06
CA ARG A 56 -7.84 24.74 -8.02
C ARG A 56 -8.43 25.69 -9.05
N GLU A 57 -7.62 26.62 -9.55
CA GLU A 57 -7.96 27.64 -10.53
C GLU A 57 -7.51 27.23 -11.94
N ALA A 58 -6.56 26.29 -12.06
CA ALA A 58 -6.11 25.76 -13.34
C ALA A 58 -7.26 25.07 -14.11
N ASP A 59 -7.23 25.13 -15.44
CA ASP A 59 -8.22 24.45 -16.28
C ASP A 59 -8.21 22.91 -16.05
N PRO A 60 -9.36 22.22 -16.02
CA PRO A 60 -9.42 20.76 -15.85
C PRO A 60 -8.55 19.97 -16.83
N ASP A 61 -8.45 20.40 -18.09
CA ASP A 61 -7.64 19.72 -19.11
C ASP A 61 -6.15 19.89 -18.81
N ILE A 62 -5.74 21.07 -18.32
CA ILE A 62 -4.37 21.33 -17.86
C ILE A 62 -4.04 20.44 -16.65
N ARG A 63 -4.97 20.29 -15.70
CA ARG A 63 -4.79 19.41 -14.54
C ARG A 63 -4.59 17.96 -14.97
N LEU A 64 -5.42 17.47 -15.89
CA LEU A 64 -5.32 16.12 -16.43
C LEU A 64 -3.98 15.90 -17.14
N GLN A 65 -3.58 16.84 -18.00
CA GLN A 65 -2.28 16.80 -18.69
C GLN A 65 -1.12 16.71 -17.69
N ARG A 66 -1.10 17.57 -16.67
CA ARG A 66 -0.04 17.58 -15.64
C ARG A 66 0.01 16.27 -14.86
N TRP A 67 -1.13 15.68 -14.57
CA TRP A 67 -1.19 14.35 -13.95
C TRP A 67 -0.59 13.26 -14.83
N HIS A 68 -0.81 13.31 -16.16
CA HIS A 68 -0.21 12.37 -17.10
C HIS A 68 1.32 12.52 -17.22
N GLU A 69 1.85 13.72 -17.05
CA GLU A 69 3.30 13.99 -17.11
C GLU A 69 4.04 13.60 -15.82
N LEU A 70 3.32 13.55 -14.69
CA LEU A 70 3.91 13.41 -13.36
C LEU A 70 4.78 12.15 -13.19
N PRO A 71 4.37 10.93 -13.61
CA PRO A 71 5.21 9.74 -13.45
C PRO A 71 6.58 9.87 -14.12
N LYS A 72 6.61 10.42 -15.34
CA LYS A 72 7.84 10.66 -16.11
C LYS A 72 8.72 11.73 -15.47
N SER A 73 8.12 12.82 -14.98
CA SER A 73 8.83 13.87 -14.28
C SER A 73 9.50 13.34 -13.01
N LEU A 74 8.77 12.60 -12.18
CA LEU A 74 9.27 12.00 -10.94
C LEU A 74 10.38 10.98 -11.22
N ALA A 75 10.16 10.08 -12.20
CA ALA A 75 11.16 9.08 -12.58
C ALA A 75 12.46 9.69 -13.13
N SER A 76 12.37 10.84 -13.81
CA SER A 76 13.54 11.58 -14.32
C SER A 76 14.32 12.26 -13.20
N ALA A 77 13.64 12.68 -12.13
CA ALA A 77 14.26 13.19 -10.91
C ALA A 77 14.79 12.09 -9.96
N GLY A 78 14.71 10.81 -10.35
CA GLY A 78 15.14 9.68 -9.55
C GLY A 78 14.19 9.29 -8.42
N ILE A 79 13.01 9.91 -8.35
CA ILE A 79 11.99 9.62 -7.34
C ILE A 79 11.32 8.28 -7.67
N LYS A 80 11.10 7.47 -6.63
CA LYS A 80 10.60 6.09 -6.74
C LYS A 80 9.18 5.90 -6.26
N THR A 81 8.55 6.92 -5.71
CA THR A 81 7.18 6.84 -5.19
C THR A 81 6.31 7.96 -5.74
N MET A 82 5.02 7.68 -5.91
CA MET A 82 4.03 8.65 -6.37
C MET A 82 2.70 8.38 -5.70
N ARG A 83 2.13 9.37 -5.01
CA ARG A 83 0.78 9.23 -4.45
C ARG A 83 -0.26 9.24 -5.57
N LEU A 84 -1.18 8.29 -5.51
CA LEU A 84 -2.31 8.22 -6.42
C LEU A 84 -3.51 9.02 -5.86
N PRO A 85 -4.27 9.73 -6.70
CA PRO A 85 -5.44 10.52 -6.31
C PRO A 85 -6.67 9.64 -6.11
N LEU A 86 -6.56 8.54 -5.36
CA LEU A 86 -7.67 7.61 -5.17
C LEU A 86 -8.50 7.95 -3.93
N SER A 87 -9.82 7.79 -4.05
CA SER A 87 -10.74 7.81 -2.90
C SER A 87 -10.55 6.54 -2.05
N GLN A 88 -11.13 6.51 -0.86
CA GLN A 88 -11.04 5.33 0.01
C GLN A 88 -11.75 4.13 -0.63
N GLU A 89 -12.92 4.35 -1.22
CA GLU A 89 -13.70 3.34 -1.94
C GLU A 89 -12.90 2.78 -3.12
N ALA A 90 -12.27 3.66 -3.91
CA ALA A 90 -11.42 3.26 -5.03
C ALA A 90 -10.20 2.46 -4.57
N ILE A 91 -9.60 2.79 -3.41
CA ILE A 91 -8.48 2.01 -2.84
C ILE A 91 -8.93 0.58 -2.48
N LEU A 92 -10.10 0.43 -1.84
CA LEU A 92 -10.62 -0.87 -1.46
C LEU A 92 -10.97 -1.72 -2.70
N GLU A 93 -11.60 -1.11 -3.71
CA GLU A 93 -11.89 -1.79 -4.98
C GLU A 93 -10.60 -2.20 -5.71
N LEU A 94 -9.58 -1.33 -5.72
CA LEU A 94 -8.27 -1.61 -6.30
C LEU A 94 -7.61 -2.80 -5.60
N ALA A 95 -7.66 -2.86 -4.27
CA ALA A 95 -7.12 -3.98 -3.50
C ALA A 95 -7.80 -5.30 -3.90
N HIS A 96 -9.13 -5.31 -4.01
CA HIS A 96 -9.89 -6.48 -4.45
C HIS A 96 -9.54 -6.90 -5.89
N LYS A 97 -9.53 -5.96 -6.84
CA LYS A 97 -9.18 -6.23 -8.24
C LYS A 97 -7.75 -6.73 -8.39
N ARG A 98 -6.83 -6.33 -7.50
CA ARG A 98 -5.44 -6.81 -7.56
C ARG A 98 -5.35 -8.32 -7.41
N LEU A 99 -6.11 -8.89 -6.47
CA LEU A 99 -6.16 -10.34 -6.24
C LEU A 99 -6.81 -11.06 -7.42
N HIS A 100 -7.91 -10.52 -7.94
CA HIS A 100 -8.61 -11.09 -9.10
C HIS A 100 -7.69 -11.23 -10.32
N ASP A 101 -6.77 -10.29 -10.51
CA ASP A 101 -5.85 -10.29 -11.64
C ASP A 101 -4.54 -11.08 -11.36
N GLY A 102 -4.55 -11.92 -10.33
CA GLY A 102 -3.44 -12.80 -9.95
C GLY A 102 -2.31 -12.11 -9.20
N GLY A 103 -2.53 -10.89 -8.72
CA GLY A 103 -1.62 -10.21 -7.81
C GLY A 103 -1.80 -10.69 -6.37
N SER A 104 -1.11 -10.02 -5.45
CA SER A 104 -1.11 -10.42 -4.05
C SER A 104 -1.24 -9.23 -3.11
N TRP A 105 -1.73 -9.48 -1.91
CA TRP A 105 -1.56 -8.58 -0.77
C TRP A 105 -0.36 -9.06 0.04
N MET A 106 0.46 -8.14 0.53
CA MET A 106 1.57 -8.45 1.40
C MET A 106 1.58 -7.51 2.59
N LEU A 107 1.59 -8.09 3.78
CA LEU A 107 1.72 -7.41 5.05
C LEU A 107 3.12 -7.71 5.60
N GLY A 108 3.88 -6.67 5.95
CA GLY A 108 5.25 -6.82 6.43
C GLY A 108 6.33 -6.35 5.47
N GLY A 109 7.54 -6.80 5.75
CA GLY A 109 8.77 -6.34 5.13
C GLY A 109 9.65 -7.48 4.64
N SER A 110 10.91 -7.15 4.37
CA SER A 110 11.82 -8.04 3.65
C SER A 110 12.21 -9.30 4.41
N ARG A 111 12.30 -9.26 5.75
CA ARG A 111 12.67 -10.47 6.53
C ARG A 111 11.49 -11.32 6.95
N PHE A 112 10.33 -10.71 7.16
CA PHE A 112 9.13 -11.40 7.57
C PHE A 112 7.91 -10.69 7.00
N HIS A 113 7.11 -11.46 6.25
CA HIS A 113 5.86 -10.98 5.69
C HIS A 113 4.83 -12.12 5.62
N ALA A 114 3.56 -11.71 5.66
CA ALA A 114 2.42 -12.53 5.28
C ALA A 114 1.97 -12.11 3.88
N ALA A 115 1.64 -13.07 3.02
CA ALA A 115 1.13 -12.78 1.69
C ALA A 115 -0.10 -13.63 1.36
N THR A 116 -1.03 -13.05 0.61
CA THR A 116 -2.26 -13.69 0.15
C THR A 116 -2.51 -13.36 -1.31
N ASP A 117 -3.08 -14.31 -2.05
CA ASP A 117 -3.24 -14.25 -3.50
C ASP A 117 -4.68 -14.54 -3.95
N ARG A 118 -5.59 -14.77 -3.01
CA ARG A 118 -6.99 -15.09 -3.28
C ARG A 118 -7.91 -14.29 -2.39
N HIS A 119 -9.00 -13.77 -2.97
CA HIS A 119 -10.08 -13.20 -2.17
C HIS A 119 -10.78 -14.30 -1.36
N LEU A 120 -11.12 -13.99 -0.11
CA LEU A 120 -11.89 -14.89 0.76
C LEU A 120 -13.33 -14.41 0.88
N GLU A 121 -13.53 -13.30 1.60
CA GLU A 121 -14.82 -12.62 1.75
C GLU A 121 -14.59 -11.18 2.19
N GLY A 122 -15.53 -10.27 1.90
CA GLY A 122 -15.44 -8.88 2.32
C GLY A 122 -14.08 -8.25 1.98
N LEU A 123 -13.39 -7.74 3.01
CA LEU A 123 -12.06 -7.14 2.93
C LEU A 123 -10.95 -8.10 3.37
N SER A 124 -11.19 -9.41 3.22
CA SER A 124 -10.25 -10.46 3.60
C SER A 124 -9.77 -11.26 2.39
N ALA A 125 -8.52 -11.68 2.46
CA ALA A 125 -7.83 -12.46 1.45
C ALA A 125 -7.04 -13.60 2.12
N THR A 126 -6.83 -14.69 1.40
CA THR A 126 -6.09 -15.86 1.88
C THR A 126 -5.10 -16.36 0.84
N ASN A 127 -4.16 -17.20 1.27
CA ASN A 127 -3.23 -17.88 0.38
C ASN A 127 -3.76 -19.28 -0.02
N ALA A 128 -3.08 -19.93 -0.96
CA ALA A 128 -3.54 -21.20 -1.54
C ALA A 128 -3.78 -22.34 -0.53
N ASP A 129 -3.00 -22.41 0.55
CA ASP A 129 -3.08 -23.47 1.57
C ASP A 129 -3.85 -23.04 2.85
N GLN A 130 -4.44 -21.84 2.82
CA GLN A 130 -5.22 -21.24 3.91
C GLN A 130 -4.44 -21.12 5.22
N SER A 131 -3.11 -21.05 5.15
CA SER A 131 -2.28 -20.79 6.33
C SER A 131 -2.23 -19.31 6.70
N VAL A 132 -2.55 -18.42 5.76
CA VAL A 132 -2.53 -16.97 5.97
C VAL A 132 -3.86 -16.37 5.57
N THR A 133 -4.42 -15.54 6.44
CA THR A 133 -5.57 -14.67 6.13
C THR A 133 -5.23 -13.24 6.48
N ILE A 134 -5.32 -12.32 5.51
CA ILE A 134 -5.13 -10.88 5.70
C ILE A 134 -6.48 -10.18 5.59
N THR A 135 -6.78 -9.30 6.53
CA THR A 135 -7.98 -8.46 6.54
C THR A 135 -7.62 -6.97 6.55
N LEU A 136 -8.24 -6.18 5.68
CA LEU A 136 -8.07 -4.72 5.60
C LEU A 136 -9.11 -3.96 6.45
N ALA A 137 -8.71 -2.85 7.08
CA ALA A 137 -9.59 -1.95 7.83
C ALA A 137 -10.37 -1.03 6.90
N SER A 138 -11.69 -1.21 6.81
CA SER A 138 -12.54 -0.26 6.08
C SER A 138 -12.63 1.12 6.74
N ASP A 139 -12.39 1.21 8.05
CA ASP A 139 -12.65 2.40 8.86
C ASP A 139 -11.44 3.31 9.06
N ILE A 140 -10.24 2.86 8.67
CA ILE A 140 -9.01 3.65 8.75
C ILE A 140 -8.73 4.30 7.41
N LYS A 141 -8.52 5.63 7.42
CA LYS A 141 -8.29 6.40 6.20
C LYS A 141 -6.97 6.00 5.53
N MET A 142 -7.07 5.52 4.29
CA MET A 142 -5.92 5.10 3.49
C MET A 142 -5.53 6.10 2.40
N ARG A 143 -4.30 5.95 1.92
CA ARG A 143 -3.74 6.53 0.69
C ARG A 143 -3.04 5.43 -0.08
N ALA A 144 -3.08 5.52 -1.40
CA ALA A 144 -2.31 4.65 -2.29
C ALA A 144 -1.07 5.40 -2.77
N VAL A 145 0.09 4.77 -2.63
CA VAL A 145 1.38 5.26 -3.11
C VAL A 145 1.94 4.21 -4.06
N LEU A 146 2.01 4.54 -5.34
CA LEU A 146 2.72 3.74 -6.33
C LEU A 146 4.20 3.73 -5.98
N TRP A 147 4.84 2.58 -6.12
CA TRP A 147 6.27 2.40 -5.86
C TRP A 147 6.95 1.69 -7.02
N ALA A 148 8.07 2.25 -7.46
CA ALA A 148 8.98 1.64 -8.42
C ALA A 148 10.15 0.98 -7.65
N PRO A 149 10.14 -0.36 -7.48
CA PRO A 149 11.23 -1.07 -6.81
C PRO A 149 12.54 -1.02 -7.62
N ALA A 150 13.61 -1.63 -7.09
CA ALA A 150 14.91 -1.66 -7.75
C ALA A 150 14.78 -2.21 -9.18
N GLY A 151 15.41 -1.54 -10.14
CA GLY A 151 15.31 -1.89 -11.57
C GLY A 151 14.08 -1.36 -12.30
N HIS A 152 13.10 -0.79 -11.58
CA HIS A 152 11.87 -0.24 -12.15
C HIS A 152 11.83 1.29 -12.08
N ARG A 153 10.94 1.88 -12.89
CA ARG A 153 10.65 3.32 -12.97
C ARG A 153 9.15 3.60 -12.89
N LEU A 154 8.78 4.79 -12.39
CA LEU A 154 7.38 5.20 -12.24
C LEU A 154 6.66 5.43 -13.58
N ASP A 155 7.40 5.70 -14.65
CA ASP A 155 6.88 5.91 -16.00
C ASP A 155 6.75 4.61 -16.82
N GLU A 156 6.98 3.46 -16.19
CA GLU A 156 6.55 2.16 -16.70
C GLU A 156 5.03 2.00 -16.57
N ASP A 157 4.52 0.84 -16.98
CA ASP A 157 3.12 0.49 -16.79
C ASP A 157 2.77 0.44 -15.29
N MET A 158 2.06 1.47 -14.82
CA MET A 158 1.65 1.62 -13.42
C MET A 158 0.87 0.41 -12.90
N ALA A 159 0.15 -0.32 -13.76
CA ALA A 159 -0.57 -1.52 -13.36
C ALA A 159 0.37 -2.67 -12.97
N GLN A 160 1.62 -2.67 -13.44
CA GLN A 160 2.64 -3.67 -13.08
C GLN A 160 3.42 -3.30 -11.82
N LEU A 161 3.35 -2.05 -11.39
CA LEU A 161 4.08 -1.58 -10.22
C LEU A 161 3.31 -1.90 -8.92
N PRO A 162 4.04 -2.17 -7.82
CA PRO A 162 3.45 -2.26 -6.48
C PRO A 162 2.79 -0.97 -6.04
N ILE A 163 1.76 -1.10 -5.19
CA ILE A 163 1.15 0.03 -4.50
C ILE A 163 1.25 -0.21 -2.99
N ALA A 164 1.91 0.72 -2.31
CA ALA A 164 1.88 0.84 -0.86
C ALA A 164 0.56 1.49 -0.43
N LEU A 165 -0.23 0.75 0.36
CA LEU A 165 -1.32 1.31 1.11
C LEU A 165 -0.77 1.86 2.42
N VAL A 166 -0.92 3.17 2.57
CA VAL A 166 -0.37 3.93 3.69
C VAL A 166 -1.49 4.70 4.38
N THR A 167 -1.22 5.13 5.61
CA THR A 167 -2.09 6.05 6.36
C THR A 167 -1.28 7.28 6.80
N PRO A 168 -1.90 8.46 6.96
CA PRO A 168 -1.23 9.61 7.55
C PRO A 168 -0.78 9.33 8.99
N ARG A 169 0.47 9.64 9.33
CA ARG A 169 1.07 9.42 10.66
C ARG A 169 0.26 10.00 11.82
N ILE A 170 -0.38 11.15 11.64
CA ILE A 170 -1.27 11.78 12.64
C ILE A 170 -2.39 10.84 13.14
N ARG A 171 -2.79 9.84 12.33
CA ARG A 171 -3.78 8.82 12.73
C ARG A 171 -3.20 7.86 13.78
N ILE A 172 -1.91 7.52 13.67
CA ILE A 172 -1.19 6.70 14.65
C ILE A 172 -0.96 7.46 15.94
N GLU A 173 -0.61 8.74 15.85
CA GLU A 173 -0.46 9.61 17.03
C GLU A 173 -1.77 9.72 17.83
N ARG A 174 -2.92 9.56 17.14
CA ARG A 174 -4.27 9.54 17.73
C ARG A 174 -4.73 8.15 18.17
N GLN A 175 -3.88 7.13 18.10
CA GLN A 175 -4.19 5.75 18.49
C GLN A 175 -5.30 5.11 17.64
N GLU A 176 -5.43 5.50 16.38
CA GLU A 176 -6.48 5.01 15.48
C GLU A 176 -6.05 3.77 14.68
N GLY A 177 -4.80 3.33 14.78
CA GLY A 177 -4.28 2.19 14.04
C GLY A 177 -4.80 0.84 14.53
N TRP A 178 -4.92 -0.14 13.63
CA TRP A 178 -5.36 -1.50 13.96
C TRP A 178 -4.47 -2.12 15.05
N HIS A 179 -3.15 -2.08 14.88
CA HIS A 179 -2.18 -2.57 15.86
C HIS A 179 -2.22 -1.84 17.23
N GLN A 180 -2.94 -0.72 17.34
CA GLN A 180 -3.13 0.03 18.59
C GLN A 180 -4.46 -0.34 19.27
N ARG A 181 -5.35 -1.05 18.57
CA ARG A 181 -6.62 -1.53 19.15
C ARG A 181 -6.35 -2.55 20.25
N PRO A 182 -7.25 -2.64 21.25
CA PRO A 182 -7.21 -3.69 22.25
C PRO A 182 -7.14 -5.06 21.58
N GLN A 183 -6.25 -5.93 22.05
CA GLN A 183 -6.11 -7.29 21.53
C GLN A 183 -7.43 -8.04 21.71
N SER A 184 -7.95 -8.60 20.62
CA SER A 184 -9.10 -9.50 20.64
C SER A 184 -8.62 -10.95 20.57
N GLY A 185 -9.09 -11.77 21.52
CA GLY A 185 -9.03 -13.25 21.46
C GLY A 185 -7.63 -13.88 21.49
N GLY A 186 -7.21 -14.42 22.63
CA GLY A 186 -6.11 -15.39 22.75
C GLY A 186 -4.69 -14.87 22.46
N TYR A 187 -4.46 -13.94 21.54
CA TYR A 187 -3.14 -13.47 21.11
C TYR A 187 -2.52 -12.44 22.07
N THR A 188 -2.06 -12.89 23.25
CA THR A 188 -1.57 -12.00 24.32
C THR A 188 -0.04 -11.97 24.45
N ASN A 189 0.70 -12.90 23.85
CA ASN A 189 2.16 -12.93 23.93
C ASN A 189 2.78 -12.08 22.81
N THR A 190 3.24 -10.86 23.12
CA THR A 190 3.87 -9.98 22.13
C THR A 190 5.27 -10.47 21.75
N LEU A 191 5.44 -10.85 20.49
CA LEU A 191 6.70 -11.28 19.89
C LEU A 191 7.47 -10.12 19.25
N TYR A 192 6.74 -9.12 18.75
CA TYR A 192 7.30 -7.92 18.14
C TYR A 192 6.37 -6.72 18.35
N LEU A 193 6.95 -5.56 18.59
CA LEU A 193 6.22 -4.31 18.66
C LEU A 193 7.09 -3.16 18.17
N SER A 194 6.57 -2.44 17.18
CA SER A 194 7.07 -1.16 16.70
C SER A 194 5.92 -0.15 16.64
N GLU A 195 6.22 1.06 16.19
CA GLU A 195 5.21 2.07 15.88
C GLU A 195 4.35 1.73 14.65
N LEU A 196 4.80 0.79 13.82
CA LEU A 196 4.17 0.43 12.54
C LEU A 196 3.41 -0.90 12.64
N MET A 197 3.86 -1.78 13.54
CA MET A 197 3.42 -3.16 13.57
C MET A 197 3.45 -3.77 14.96
N ARG A 198 2.53 -4.71 15.20
CA ARG A 198 2.50 -5.59 16.36
C ARG A 198 2.41 -7.04 15.89
N ILE A 199 3.22 -7.93 16.47
CA ILE A 199 3.15 -9.38 16.23
C ILE A 199 2.96 -10.08 17.56
N THR A 200 1.93 -10.90 17.65
CA THR A 200 1.52 -11.59 18.87
C THR A 200 1.29 -13.07 18.60
N ALA A 201 1.60 -13.92 19.57
CA ALA A 201 1.28 -15.35 19.56
C ALA A 201 0.14 -15.67 20.53
N ASN A 202 -0.59 -16.74 20.21
CA ASN A 202 -1.52 -17.36 21.14
C ASN A 202 -0.74 -18.21 22.17
N PRO A 203 -0.81 -17.92 23.48
CA PRO A 203 -0.07 -18.61 24.53
C PRO A 203 -0.69 -19.96 24.92
N ASP A 204 -1.96 -20.22 24.59
CA ASP A 204 -2.66 -21.47 24.93
C ASP A 204 -2.27 -22.63 23.99
N ALA A 205 -1.57 -22.32 22.90
CA ALA A 205 -0.93 -23.31 22.06
C ALA A 205 0.45 -23.62 22.67
N ARG A 206 0.65 -24.86 23.15
CA ARG A 206 1.91 -25.32 23.80
C ARG A 206 3.17 -25.07 22.95
N ASP A 207 2.98 -24.95 21.64
CA ASP A 207 3.87 -24.37 20.66
C ASP A 207 3.04 -23.30 19.94
N ALA A 208 3.54 -22.09 19.69
CA ALA A 208 2.75 -21.01 19.08
C ALA A 208 2.30 -21.39 17.65
N THR A 209 1.22 -22.16 17.52
CA THR A 209 0.71 -22.71 16.25
C THR A 209 0.09 -21.64 15.37
N SER A 210 -0.14 -20.45 15.91
CA SER A 210 -0.56 -19.29 15.15
C SER A 210 0.00 -18.01 15.75
N ILE A 211 0.24 -17.04 14.87
CA ILE A 211 0.56 -15.67 15.21
C ILE A 211 -0.42 -14.73 14.52
N LYS A 212 -0.58 -13.55 15.12
CA LYS A 212 -1.28 -12.43 14.55
C LYS A 212 -0.28 -11.31 14.30
N MET A 213 -0.33 -10.73 13.11
CA MET A 213 0.53 -9.64 12.66
C MET A 213 -0.37 -8.47 12.26
N GLU A 214 -0.27 -7.36 12.97
CA GLU A 214 -1.16 -6.22 12.82
C GLU A 214 -0.33 -5.02 12.38
N SER A 215 -0.69 -4.43 11.25
CA SER A 215 -0.18 -3.12 10.85
C SER A 215 -1.17 -2.02 11.27
N VAL A 216 -1.03 -0.83 10.71
CA VAL A 216 -2.01 0.23 10.94
C VAL A 216 -3.35 -0.03 10.30
N ILE A 217 -3.39 -0.62 9.10
CA ILE A 217 -4.60 -0.70 8.27
C ILE A 217 -5.02 -2.14 7.99
N ALA A 218 -4.33 -3.12 8.56
CA ALA A 218 -4.58 -4.52 8.28
C ALA A 218 -4.13 -5.43 9.42
N GLU A 219 -4.76 -6.59 9.52
CA GLU A 219 -4.26 -7.71 10.33
C GLU A 219 -4.04 -8.93 9.45
N ALA A 220 -3.09 -9.77 9.83
CA ALA A 220 -2.86 -11.09 9.27
C ALA A 220 -2.91 -12.13 10.39
N GLU A 221 -3.70 -13.17 10.21
CA GLU A 221 -3.62 -14.39 11.00
C GLU A 221 -2.80 -15.43 10.23
N ILE A 222 -1.77 -15.98 10.87
CA ILE A 222 -0.77 -16.83 10.25
C ILE A 222 -0.67 -18.13 11.06
N GLN A 223 -0.90 -19.26 10.41
CA GLN A 223 -0.75 -20.59 10.99
C GLN A 223 0.71 -21.04 10.86
N MET A 224 1.37 -21.19 12.00
CA MET A 224 2.75 -21.66 12.13
C MET A 224 2.74 -23.20 12.21
N ARG A 225 2.42 -23.88 11.11
CA ARG A 225 2.41 -25.36 11.06
C ARG A 225 3.84 -25.88 11.29
N ASP A 226 4.11 -26.46 12.46
CA ASP A 226 5.35 -27.15 12.87
C ASP A 226 6.66 -26.33 12.86
N HIS A 227 6.58 -25.00 12.72
CA HIS A 227 7.75 -24.14 12.65
C HIS A 227 7.82 -23.17 13.84
N PRO A 228 9.00 -22.98 14.44
CA PRO A 228 9.18 -22.00 15.50
C PRO A 228 8.89 -20.59 14.98
N ALA A 229 8.47 -19.70 15.88
CA ALA A 229 8.30 -18.29 15.57
C ALA A 229 9.61 -17.71 15.00
N PRO A 230 9.58 -17.04 13.83
CA PRO A 230 10.77 -16.47 13.23
C PRO A 230 11.31 -15.29 14.04
N ASP A 231 12.56 -14.93 13.81
CA ASP A 231 13.15 -13.72 14.38
C ASP A 231 12.59 -12.47 13.69
N PHE A 232 11.68 -11.79 14.37
CA PHE A 232 11.09 -10.53 13.94
C PHE A 232 12.06 -9.37 14.22
N GLY A 233 13.15 -9.30 13.47
CA GLY A 233 14.07 -8.15 13.55
C GLY A 233 13.38 -6.83 13.12
N LYS A 234 14.09 -5.70 13.21
CA LYS A 234 13.60 -4.37 12.77
C LYS A 234 13.21 -4.26 11.28
N MET A 235 13.35 -5.33 10.50
CA MET A 235 13.07 -5.38 9.06
C MET A 235 11.72 -6.06 8.75
N ALA A 236 10.87 -6.31 9.77
CA ALA A 236 9.52 -6.83 9.59
C ALA A 236 8.53 -5.77 9.07
N ASP A 237 8.86 -4.48 9.22
CA ASP A 237 7.90 -3.40 8.97
C ASP A 237 7.85 -2.93 7.52
N MET A 238 8.99 -2.90 6.83
CA MET A 238 9.16 -2.22 5.56
C MET A 238 9.89 -3.10 4.51
N PRO A 239 9.41 -3.13 3.25
CA PRO A 239 10.14 -3.71 2.13
C PRO A 239 11.47 -2.99 1.86
N ASN A 240 12.48 -3.72 1.36
CA ASN A 240 13.77 -3.13 1.01
C ASN A 240 13.62 -2.09 -0.11
N GLY A 241 14.21 -0.91 0.08
CA GLY A 241 14.22 0.16 -0.93
C GLY A 241 12.92 0.95 -1.05
N LEU A 242 11.88 0.64 -0.27
CA LEU A 242 10.71 1.50 -0.16
C LEU A 242 11.03 2.66 0.79
N VAL A 243 11.03 3.88 0.23
CA VAL A 243 11.18 5.12 0.99
C VAL A 243 9.86 5.89 0.92
N LEU A 244 9.24 6.10 2.07
CA LEU A 244 8.01 6.88 2.22
C LEU A 244 8.33 8.22 2.89
N PRO A 245 7.59 9.30 2.55
CA PRO A 245 7.59 10.52 3.35
C PRO A 245 7.29 10.22 4.83
N GLU A 246 7.90 10.96 5.75
CA GLU A 246 7.70 10.75 7.20
C GLU A 246 6.24 10.85 7.63
N SER A 247 5.43 11.63 6.90
CA SER A 247 4.00 11.79 7.14
C SER A 247 3.17 10.54 6.81
N TYR A 248 3.76 9.52 6.19
CA TYR A 248 3.10 8.26 5.87
C TYR A 248 3.65 7.10 6.69
N VAL A 249 2.73 6.22 7.06
CA VAL A 249 3.02 4.94 7.67
C VAL A 249 2.48 3.85 6.76
N LEU A 250 3.35 2.90 6.38
CA LEU A 250 2.96 1.72 5.62
C LEU A 250 2.04 0.83 6.45
N GLY A 251 1.07 0.19 5.80
CA GLY A 251 0.44 -0.96 6.44
C GLY A 251 0.10 -2.15 5.55
N LEU A 252 -0.02 -2.00 4.23
CA LEU A 252 -0.15 -3.16 3.32
C LEU A 252 0.45 -2.81 1.95
N MET A 253 1.02 -3.79 1.27
CA MET A 253 1.42 -3.70 -0.14
C MET A 253 0.45 -4.47 -1.03
N LEU A 254 0.09 -3.88 -2.17
CA LEU A 254 -0.58 -4.54 -3.29
C LEU A 254 0.47 -4.85 -4.36
N LEU A 255 0.73 -6.12 -4.60
CA LEU A 255 1.79 -6.60 -5.50
C LEU A 255 1.20 -7.07 -6.83
N SER A 256 1.86 -6.73 -7.93
CA SER A 256 1.50 -7.30 -9.23
C SER A 256 1.97 -8.76 -9.33
N PRO A 257 1.38 -9.57 -10.23
CA PRO A 257 1.81 -10.95 -10.44
C PRO A 257 3.29 -11.08 -10.83
N ALA A 258 3.84 -10.03 -11.45
CA ALA A 258 5.23 -9.99 -11.90
C ALA A 258 6.20 -9.45 -10.83
N THR A 259 5.69 -8.97 -9.69
CA THR A 259 6.52 -8.37 -8.65
C THR A 259 7.25 -9.46 -7.87
N VAL A 260 8.58 -9.42 -7.85
CA VAL A 260 9.40 -10.14 -6.87
C VAL A 260 9.96 -9.11 -5.89
N ILE A 261 9.53 -9.17 -4.63
CA ILE A 261 10.13 -8.33 -3.57
C ILE A 261 11.30 -9.09 -2.97
N SER A 262 12.49 -8.49 -3.03
CA SER A 262 13.73 -8.95 -2.39
C SER A 262 13.93 -8.37 -1.01
#